data_AF-A0A965IPL1-F1
#
_entry.id   AF-A0A965IPL1-F1
#
_cell.length_a   1.000
_cell.length_b   1.000
_cell.length_c   1.000
_cell.angle_alpha   90.00
_cell.angle_beta   90.00
_cell.angle_gamma   90.00
#
_symmetry.space_group_name_H-M   'P 1'
#
loop_
_entity.id
_entity.type
_entity.pdbx_description
1 polymer ?
#
loop_
_entity_poly.entity_id
_entity_poly.type
_entity_poly.pdbx_seq_one_letter_code
_entity_poly.pdbx_strand_id
1 'polypeptide(L)'
;MSESASSQSRRKTERLLSLMLLLADKGRPVSRAEIFEAFPEHYPDASAATQRKFERDKKELREIVEIDITGDPADAESQSYSIDKQRVQESELVLTGDEAAVVAVAVHQAYEPQEARALTIVTDGLVAAGEHAGFARDVMHISPLPSQLQALMRAYLAAAAVSFDYRKPGSEQQERRSLDIWGIVAHNGHWYIGGWDHDKKAARVFRLDRIMSAVDLGGRATHRRPEDYNLVKEVMHEPTSYDTGTVLIRKGKALRLRQRATKTEPADGDWELLTLDCRDIEATAGLVARFGTDAVAQTPDELRVRVMARLATAAGVLHE
;
A
#
# COMPACT_ATOMS: atom_id res chain seq x y z
N MET A 1 34.68 14.69 5.49
CA MET A 1 34.10 15.13 4.20
C MET A 1 32.95 14.22 3.71
N SER A 2 33.01 12.89 3.90
CA SER A 2 31.94 11.95 3.52
C SER A 2 30.63 12.12 4.33
N GLU A 3 30.72 12.46 5.61
CA GLU A 3 29.58 12.56 6.53
C GLU A 3 28.65 13.78 6.26
N SER A 4 29.23 14.91 5.82
CA SER A 4 28.46 16.13 5.49
C SER A 4 27.65 15.99 4.20
N ALA A 5 28.16 15.27 3.20
CA ALA A 5 27.44 14.99 1.96
C ALA A 5 26.27 14.01 2.18
N SER A 6 26.48 13.00 3.04
CA SER A 6 25.44 12.05 3.46
C SER A 6 24.30 12.74 4.23
N SER A 7 24.63 13.64 5.16
CA SER A 7 23.64 14.43 5.92
C SER A 7 22.82 15.36 5.02
N GLN A 8 23.45 16.00 4.04
CA GLN A 8 22.78 16.90 3.12
C GLN A 8 21.86 16.16 2.14
N SER A 9 22.26 14.96 1.69
CA SER A 9 21.43 14.08 0.89
C SER A 9 20.20 13.58 1.68
N ARG A 10 20.37 13.25 2.97
CA ARG A 10 19.28 12.79 3.84
C ARG A 10 18.21 13.87 4.06
N ARG A 11 18.61 15.08 4.45
CA ARG A 11 17.71 16.24 4.61
C ARG A 11 16.97 16.64 3.32
N LYS A 12 17.49 16.21 2.17
CA LYS A 12 16.87 16.41 0.87
C LYS A 12 15.77 15.38 0.64
N THR A 13 16.07 14.10 0.85
CA THR A 13 15.09 13.02 0.67
C THR A 13 13.89 13.15 1.62
N GLU A 14 14.13 13.47 2.89
CA GLU A 14 13.08 13.75 3.88
C GLU A 14 12.14 14.85 3.40
N ARG A 15 12.71 15.97 2.94
CA ARG A 15 11.94 17.11 2.43
C ARG A 15 11.07 16.74 1.23
N LEU A 16 11.60 15.99 0.26
CA LEU A 16 10.85 15.58 -0.92
C LEU A 16 9.70 14.64 -0.55
N LEU A 17 9.95 13.69 0.34
CA LEU A 17 8.94 12.74 0.80
C LEU A 17 7.83 13.45 1.60
N SER A 18 8.19 14.35 2.52
CA SER A 18 7.20 15.17 3.25
C SER A 18 6.36 16.04 2.31
N LEU A 19 6.99 16.64 1.30
CA LEU A 19 6.28 17.44 0.30
C LEU A 19 5.32 16.57 -0.53
N MET A 20 5.76 15.40 -1.00
CA MET A 20 4.90 14.45 -1.70
C MET A 20 3.69 14.04 -0.86
N LEU A 21 3.91 13.73 0.43
CA LEU A 21 2.86 13.33 1.36
C LEU A 21 1.83 14.44 1.58
N LEU A 22 2.28 15.69 1.76
CA LEU A 22 1.37 16.85 1.90
C LEU A 22 0.50 17.05 0.65
N LEU A 23 1.12 16.99 -0.53
CA LEU A 23 0.42 17.21 -1.80
C LEU A 23 -0.59 16.11 -2.13
N ALA A 24 -0.35 14.90 -1.63
CA ALA A 24 -1.30 13.81 -1.71
C ALA A 24 -2.40 13.92 -0.62
N ASP A 25 -2.06 14.37 0.61
CA ASP A 25 -2.93 14.38 1.81
C ASP A 25 -4.21 15.17 1.66
N LYS A 26 -4.06 16.42 1.24
CA LYS A 26 -5.14 17.38 1.37
C LYS A 26 -6.33 17.09 0.43
N GLY A 27 -6.16 16.20 -0.57
CA GLY A 27 -7.19 15.90 -1.56
C GLY A 27 -7.68 17.13 -2.35
N ARG A 28 -6.92 18.23 -2.25
CA ARG A 28 -7.17 19.53 -2.89
C ARG A 28 -5.83 20.15 -3.30
N PRO A 29 -5.83 21.08 -4.27
CA PRO A 29 -4.67 21.91 -4.54
C PRO A 29 -4.22 22.69 -3.30
N VAL A 30 -2.91 22.66 -3.04
CA VAL A 30 -2.22 23.34 -1.94
C VAL A 30 -1.40 24.48 -2.52
N SER A 31 -1.59 25.69 -2.02
CA SER A 31 -0.87 26.87 -2.48
C SER A 31 0.58 26.86 -2.03
N ARG A 32 1.42 27.64 -2.71
CA ARG A 32 2.84 27.78 -2.35
C ARG A 32 3.05 28.32 -0.93
N ALA A 33 2.21 29.27 -0.50
CA ALA A 33 2.27 29.85 0.83
C ALA A 33 1.97 28.79 1.90
N GLU A 34 0.93 27.97 1.70
CA GLU A 34 0.60 26.86 2.60
C GLU A 34 1.73 25.82 2.69
N ILE A 35 2.43 25.54 1.58
CA ILE A 35 3.59 24.62 1.59
C ILE A 35 4.73 25.20 2.42
N PHE A 36 5.00 26.50 2.32
CA PHE A 36 6.09 27.13 3.07
C PHE A 36 5.77 27.20 4.56
N GLU A 37 4.51 27.46 4.91
CA GLU A 37 4.00 27.42 6.28
C GLU A 37 4.05 26.00 6.88
N ALA A 38 3.76 24.97 6.08
CA ALA A 38 3.82 23.58 6.52
C ALA A 38 5.26 23.08 6.78
N PHE A 39 6.26 23.66 6.10
CA PHE A 39 7.66 23.22 6.21
C PHE A 39 8.64 24.38 6.45
N PRO A 40 8.53 25.11 7.58
CA PRO A 40 9.36 26.29 7.85
C PRO A 40 10.85 25.95 7.98
N GLU A 41 11.20 24.72 8.40
CA GLU A 41 12.60 24.28 8.44
C GLU A 41 13.22 24.09 7.04
N HIS A 42 12.38 23.92 6.03
CA HIS A 42 12.80 23.67 4.66
C HIS A 42 12.61 24.89 3.76
N TYR A 43 11.57 25.67 4.03
CA TYR A 43 11.19 26.88 3.32
C TYR A 43 10.94 28.01 4.34
N PRO A 44 12.00 28.56 4.95
CA PRO A 44 11.88 29.46 6.09
C PRO A 44 11.33 30.84 5.74
N ASP A 45 11.39 31.22 4.45
CA ASP A 45 10.99 32.54 3.98
C ASP A 45 10.50 32.50 2.53
N ALA A 46 9.91 33.61 2.07
CA ALA A 46 9.56 33.82 0.66
C ALA A 46 10.74 34.35 -0.18
N SER A 47 11.99 34.10 0.24
CA SER A 47 13.16 34.61 -0.48
C SER A 47 13.30 33.96 -1.86
N ALA A 48 13.95 34.66 -2.79
CA ALA A 48 14.27 34.09 -4.10
C ALA A 48 15.13 32.81 -4.00
N ALA A 49 15.88 32.61 -2.92
CA ALA A 49 16.64 31.40 -2.68
C ALA A 49 15.74 30.21 -2.31
N THR A 50 14.79 30.42 -1.40
CA THR A 50 13.78 29.43 -1.02
C THR A 50 12.87 29.08 -2.19
N GLN A 51 12.49 30.08 -2.98
CA GLN A 51 11.72 29.90 -4.21
C GLN A 51 12.42 28.97 -5.21
N ARG A 52 13.71 29.22 -5.47
CA ARG A 52 14.54 28.36 -6.35
C ARG A 52 14.73 26.96 -5.77
N LYS A 53 14.80 26.82 -4.44
CA LYS A 53 14.89 25.52 -3.77
C LYS A 53 13.62 24.71 -4.01
N PHE A 54 12.45 25.29 -3.79
CA PHE A 54 11.17 24.65 -4.07
C PHE A 54 11.01 24.30 -5.56
N GLU A 55 11.39 25.18 -6.49
CA GLU A 55 11.33 24.85 -7.92
C GLU A 55 12.19 23.64 -8.30
N ARG A 56 13.38 23.49 -7.67
CA ARG A 56 14.21 22.30 -7.85
C ARG A 56 13.55 21.06 -7.24
N ASP A 57 13.06 21.16 -6.01
CA ASP A 57 12.40 20.04 -5.32
C ASP A 57 11.15 19.57 -6.10
N LYS A 58 10.36 20.50 -6.65
CA LYS A 58 9.22 20.23 -7.54
C LYS A 58 9.66 19.52 -8.82
N LYS A 59 10.77 19.96 -9.43
CA LYS A 59 11.30 19.31 -10.63
C LYS A 59 11.71 17.86 -10.35
N GLU A 60 12.36 17.62 -9.22
CA GLU A 60 12.77 16.27 -8.80
C GLU A 60 11.57 15.39 -8.46
N LEU A 61 10.55 15.92 -7.78
CA LEU A 61 9.32 15.18 -7.54
C LEU A 61 8.61 14.80 -8.84
N ARG A 62 8.63 15.67 -9.87
CA ARG A 62 8.06 15.36 -11.18
C ARG A 62 8.75 14.22 -11.93
N GLU A 63 10.00 13.89 -11.58
CA GLU A 63 10.67 12.72 -12.13
C GLU A 63 10.12 11.41 -11.54
N ILE A 64 9.43 11.48 -10.39
CA ILE A 64 8.95 10.34 -9.62
C ILE A 64 7.42 10.22 -9.70
N VAL A 65 6.70 11.34 -9.66
CA VAL A 65 5.23 11.40 -9.56
C VAL A 65 4.67 12.57 -10.35
N GLU A 66 3.52 12.37 -10.98
CA GLU A 66 2.81 13.44 -11.68
C GLU A 66 2.19 14.43 -10.68
N ILE A 67 2.46 15.72 -10.87
CA ILE A 67 1.94 16.81 -10.02
C ILE A 67 0.97 17.64 -10.84
N ASP A 68 -0.28 17.69 -10.39
CA ASP A 68 -1.31 18.53 -10.95
C ASP A 68 -1.10 19.98 -10.47
N ILE A 69 -1.14 20.94 -11.40
CA ILE A 69 -0.94 22.37 -11.11
C ILE A 69 -2.17 23.13 -11.58
N THR A 70 -2.71 23.95 -10.70
CA THR A 70 -3.84 24.85 -11.00
C THR A 70 -3.45 26.28 -10.68
N GLY A 71 -3.86 27.25 -11.51
CA GLY A 71 -3.49 28.67 -11.37
C GLY A 71 -2.90 29.22 -12.66
N ASP A 72 -2.46 30.48 -12.64
CA ASP A 72 -1.85 31.11 -13.81
C ASP A 72 -0.42 30.59 -14.02
N PRO A 73 -0.08 30.02 -15.20
CA PRO A 73 1.29 29.61 -15.51
C PRO A 73 2.32 30.76 -15.44
N ALA A 74 1.89 32.00 -15.69
CA ALA A 74 2.73 33.20 -15.68
C ALA A 74 2.94 33.78 -14.27
N ASP A 75 2.05 33.46 -13.33
CA ASP A 75 2.14 33.90 -11.93
C ASP A 75 2.36 32.72 -10.99
N ALA A 76 3.61 32.52 -10.61
CA ALA A 76 4.04 31.43 -9.73
C ALA A 76 3.48 31.50 -8.30
N GLU A 77 2.97 32.65 -7.86
CA GLU A 77 2.31 32.82 -6.55
C GLU A 77 0.85 32.39 -6.59
N SER A 78 0.18 32.52 -7.74
CA SER A 78 -1.19 32.04 -7.97
C SER A 78 -1.30 30.51 -8.09
N GLN A 79 -0.18 29.81 -8.23
CA GLN A 79 -0.15 28.37 -8.48
C GLN A 79 -0.39 27.56 -7.20
N SER A 80 -1.23 26.55 -7.34
CA SER A 80 -1.49 25.51 -6.34
C SER A 80 -1.18 24.13 -6.91
N TYR A 81 -0.78 23.21 -6.04
CA TYR A 81 -0.21 21.93 -6.39
C TYR A 81 -0.98 20.81 -5.70
N SER A 82 -1.27 19.72 -6.41
CA SER A 82 -1.83 18.50 -5.82
C SER A 82 -1.26 17.27 -6.49
N ILE A 83 -1.26 16.16 -5.76
CA ILE A 83 -0.96 14.84 -6.31
C ILE A 83 -2.22 14.00 -6.17
N ASP A 84 -2.66 13.41 -7.27
CA ASP A 84 -3.79 12.51 -7.27
C ASP A 84 -3.45 11.23 -6.49
N LYS A 85 -4.13 11.06 -5.37
CA LYS A 85 -3.97 9.91 -4.47
C LYS A 85 -4.21 8.58 -5.19
N GLN A 86 -5.19 8.50 -6.09
CA GLN A 86 -5.47 7.25 -6.82
C GLN A 86 -4.30 6.89 -7.75
N ARG A 87 -3.71 7.90 -8.40
CA ARG A 87 -2.56 7.72 -9.28
C ARG A 87 -1.32 7.26 -8.54
N VAL A 88 -1.08 7.78 -7.34
CA VAL A 88 0.01 7.31 -6.44
C VAL A 88 -0.22 5.87 -5.97
N GLN A 89 -1.48 5.51 -5.66
CA GLN A 89 -1.85 4.15 -5.26
C GLN A 89 -1.68 3.13 -6.39
N GLU A 90 -1.95 3.57 -7.62
CA GLU A 90 -1.79 2.76 -8.84
C GLU A 90 -0.33 2.76 -9.34
N SER A 91 0.55 3.59 -8.76
CA SER A 91 1.96 3.66 -9.14
C SER A 91 2.77 2.48 -8.58
N GLU A 92 3.63 1.92 -9.42
CA GLU A 92 4.47 0.79 -9.07
C GLU A 92 5.62 1.21 -8.13
N LEU A 93 5.60 0.78 -6.85
CA LEU A 93 6.75 0.91 -5.96
C LEU A 93 7.65 -0.33 -6.10
N VAL A 94 8.61 -0.28 -7.02
CA VAL A 94 9.61 -1.33 -7.20
C VAL A 94 10.80 -1.06 -6.29
N LEU A 95 10.85 -1.71 -5.14
CA LEU A 95 12.01 -1.63 -4.25
C LEU A 95 13.10 -2.60 -4.73
N THR A 96 14.29 -2.06 -4.96
CA THR A 96 15.52 -2.87 -5.07
C THR A 96 15.84 -3.53 -3.73
N GLY A 97 16.74 -4.51 -3.73
CA GLY A 97 17.09 -5.24 -2.50
C GLY A 97 17.59 -4.35 -1.36
N ASP A 98 18.35 -3.30 -1.70
CA ASP A 98 18.85 -2.32 -0.75
C ASP A 98 17.74 -1.37 -0.26
N GLU A 99 16.82 -0.96 -1.14
CA GLU A 99 15.68 -0.11 -0.77
C GLU A 99 14.67 -0.85 0.11
N ALA A 100 14.45 -2.15 -0.15
CA ALA A 100 13.65 -3.02 0.70
C ALA A 100 14.28 -3.21 2.09
N ALA A 101 15.62 -3.31 2.18
CA ALA A 101 16.34 -3.34 3.45
C ALA A 101 16.16 -2.05 4.26
N VAL A 102 16.21 -0.90 3.59
CA VAL A 102 16.02 0.41 4.23
C VAL A 102 14.58 0.58 4.72
N VAL A 103 13.59 0.14 3.94
CA VAL A 103 12.17 0.11 4.36
C VAL A 103 11.97 -0.86 5.54
N ALA A 104 12.61 -2.03 5.51
CA ALA A 104 12.55 -3.04 6.57
C ALA A 104 13.02 -2.49 7.92
N VAL A 105 14.16 -1.81 7.92
CA VAL A 105 14.78 -1.22 9.10
C VAL A 105 14.02 0.02 9.57
N ALA A 106 13.46 0.80 8.64
CA ALA A 106 12.56 1.89 8.95
C ALA A 106 11.32 1.39 9.73
N VAL A 107 10.61 0.40 9.20
CA VAL A 107 9.44 -0.19 9.88
C VAL A 107 9.80 -0.67 11.30
N HIS A 108 10.96 -1.32 11.46
CA HIS A 108 11.44 -1.81 12.75
C HIS A 108 11.60 -0.70 13.81
N GLN A 109 12.15 0.45 13.43
CA GLN A 109 12.43 1.55 14.35
C GLN A 109 11.17 2.34 14.76
N ALA A 110 10.10 2.31 13.97
CA ALA A 110 8.86 3.00 14.31
C ALA A 110 8.06 2.31 15.44
N TYR A 111 8.41 1.07 15.80
CA TYR A 111 7.61 0.24 16.73
C TYR A 111 8.38 -0.39 17.91
N GLU A 112 9.71 -0.22 18.04
CA GLU A 112 10.46 -0.53 19.27
C GLU A 112 11.27 0.70 19.77
N PRO A 113 10.90 1.35 20.90
CA PRO A 113 11.54 2.58 21.37
C PRO A 113 12.93 2.40 22.01
N GLN A 114 13.46 1.19 22.15
CA GLN A 114 14.74 0.96 22.83
C GLN A 114 15.67 0.11 21.97
N GLU A 115 16.70 0.78 21.46
CA GLU A 115 17.91 0.23 20.81
C GLU A 115 17.77 -0.21 19.33
N ALA A 116 18.05 0.71 18.40
CA ALA A 116 19.19 0.58 17.45
C ALA A 116 19.09 1.62 16.31
N ARG A 117 20.16 2.42 16.19
CA ARG A 117 20.44 3.30 15.05
C ARG A 117 20.95 2.49 13.85
N ALA A 118 20.27 2.58 12.71
CA ALA A 118 20.85 2.60 11.36
C ALA A 118 19.77 2.92 10.29
N LEU A 119 19.81 4.16 9.78
CA LEU A 119 19.17 4.82 8.61
C LEU A 119 17.90 4.18 7.97
N THR A 120 16.69 4.73 8.07
CA THR A 120 16.17 6.11 8.27
C THR A 120 15.96 7.01 7.03
N ILE A 121 15.50 6.45 5.91
CA ILE A 121 14.98 7.27 4.79
C ILE A 121 13.44 7.21 4.73
N VAL A 122 12.86 6.01 4.84
CA VAL A 122 11.41 5.83 4.82
C VAL A 122 10.77 6.14 6.16
N THR A 123 11.49 5.92 7.27
CA THR A 123 11.02 6.31 8.61
C THR A 123 11.09 7.80 8.85
N ASP A 124 12.19 8.47 8.49
CA ASP A 124 12.28 9.91 8.73
C ASP A 124 11.28 10.68 7.87
N GLY A 125 10.93 10.21 6.67
CA GLY A 125 9.83 10.82 5.92
C GLY A 125 8.46 10.60 6.55
N LEU A 126 8.20 9.42 7.14
CA LEU A 126 6.95 9.15 7.86
C LEU A 126 6.87 9.88 9.22
N VAL A 127 8.01 10.05 9.90
CA VAL A 127 8.15 10.75 11.18
C VAL A 127 8.16 12.27 10.97
N ALA A 128 8.81 12.77 9.90
CA ALA A 128 8.80 14.18 9.49
C ALA A 128 7.48 14.60 8.86
N ALA A 129 6.66 13.66 8.39
CA ALA A 129 5.29 13.92 7.96
C ALA A 129 4.35 14.26 9.13
N GLY A 130 4.77 14.05 10.39
CA GLY A 130 4.03 14.47 11.57
C GLY A 130 2.58 13.98 11.57
N GLU A 131 1.62 14.93 11.61
CA GLU A 131 0.18 14.66 11.59
C GLU A 131 -0.30 13.94 10.30
N HIS A 132 0.49 13.96 9.22
CA HIS A 132 0.18 13.30 7.94
C HIS A 132 0.63 11.83 7.87
N ALA A 133 1.24 11.29 8.93
CA ALA A 133 1.60 9.87 9.01
C ALA A 133 0.38 8.94 8.93
N GLY A 134 -0.78 9.39 9.43
CA GLY A 134 -2.06 8.69 9.27
C GLY A 134 -2.49 8.60 7.80
N PHE A 135 -2.23 9.66 7.03
CA PHE A 135 -2.51 9.68 5.60
C PHE A 135 -1.56 8.81 4.80
N ALA A 136 -0.27 8.76 5.13
CA ALA A 136 0.67 7.82 4.51
C ALA A 136 0.19 6.36 4.65
N ARG A 137 -0.39 6.01 5.81
CA ARG A 137 -1.01 4.71 6.09
C ARG A 137 -2.29 4.49 5.26
N ASP A 138 -3.14 5.50 5.14
CA ASP A 138 -4.40 5.47 4.37
C ASP A 138 -4.21 5.59 2.84
N VAL A 139 -3.05 6.08 2.37
CA VAL A 139 -2.69 6.13 0.94
C VAL A 139 -2.05 4.84 0.53
N MET A 140 -1.04 4.39 1.26
CA MET A 140 -0.33 3.16 0.91
C MET A 140 -1.13 1.91 1.33
N HIS A 141 -2.31 2.10 1.95
CA HIS A 141 -3.19 1.05 2.49
C HIS A 141 -2.42 0.02 3.33
N ILE A 142 -1.33 0.41 3.99
CA ILE A 142 -0.47 -0.55 4.69
C ILE A 142 -1.27 -1.09 5.88
N SER A 143 -1.87 -2.27 5.69
CA SER A 143 -2.42 -3.10 6.75
C SER A 143 -1.36 -3.26 7.84
N PRO A 144 -1.72 -3.42 9.14
CA PRO A 144 -0.71 -3.68 10.18
C PRO A 144 0.30 -4.71 9.68
N LEU A 145 1.58 -4.34 9.70
CA LEU A 145 2.61 -5.11 9.01
C LEU A 145 2.56 -6.57 9.50
N PRO A 146 2.46 -7.56 8.59
CA PRO A 146 2.38 -8.95 8.99
C PRO A 146 3.61 -9.31 9.83
N SER A 147 3.39 -10.04 10.93
CA SER A 147 4.47 -10.46 11.84
C SER A 147 5.62 -11.21 11.12
N GLN A 148 5.31 -11.84 9.99
CA GLN A 148 6.21 -12.61 9.15
C GLN A 148 7.11 -11.75 8.25
N LEU A 149 6.72 -10.50 7.98
CA LEU A 149 7.39 -9.64 6.99
C LEU A 149 8.86 -9.42 7.36
N GLN A 150 9.15 -9.21 8.64
CA GLN A 150 10.53 -9.02 9.10
C GLN A 150 11.41 -10.26 8.83
N ALA A 151 10.90 -11.45 9.12
CA ALA A 151 11.62 -12.70 8.88
C ALA A 151 11.86 -12.92 7.37
N LEU A 152 10.87 -12.62 6.54
CA LEU A 152 10.96 -12.73 5.07
C LEU A 152 11.97 -11.74 4.48
N MET A 153 11.99 -10.50 4.97
CA MET A 153 12.98 -9.50 4.53
C MET A 153 14.41 -9.94 4.90
N ARG A 154 14.62 -10.46 6.13
CA ARG A 154 15.93 -11.02 6.51
C ARG A 154 16.33 -12.18 5.63
N ALA A 155 15.41 -13.09 5.33
CA ALA A 155 15.67 -14.23 4.46
C ALA A 155 16.07 -13.81 3.04
N TYR A 156 15.34 -12.84 2.48
CA TYR A 156 15.61 -12.28 1.17
C TYR A 156 17.01 -11.65 1.10
N LEU A 157 17.39 -10.83 2.09
CA LEU A 157 18.73 -10.22 2.16
C LEU A 157 19.85 -11.25 2.34
N ALA A 158 19.59 -12.31 3.08
CA ALA A 158 20.53 -13.41 3.28
C ALA A 158 20.62 -14.35 2.06
N ALA A 159 19.82 -14.14 1.01
CA ALA A 159 19.62 -15.08 -0.09
C ALA A 159 19.34 -16.50 0.43
N ALA A 160 18.48 -16.60 1.45
CA ALA A 160 18.04 -17.86 2.06
C ALA A 160 16.70 -18.28 1.47
N ALA A 161 16.53 -19.59 1.29
CA ALA A 161 15.22 -20.18 1.05
C ALA A 161 14.37 -20.05 2.33
N VAL A 162 13.06 -19.92 2.18
CA VAL A 162 12.13 -19.90 3.31
C VAL A 162 11.13 -21.02 3.20
N SER A 163 10.61 -21.47 4.34
CA SER A 163 9.48 -22.39 4.38
C SER A 163 8.39 -21.90 5.32
N PHE A 164 7.14 -22.11 4.92
CA PHE A 164 5.98 -21.62 5.66
C PHE A 164 4.72 -22.43 5.32
N ASP A 165 3.73 -22.41 6.22
CA ASP A 165 2.42 -23.02 6.02
C ASP A 165 1.51 -21.98 5.36
N TYR A 166 1.02 -22.28 4.17
CA TYR A 166 0.22 -21.37 3.37
C TYR A 166 -1.22 -21.87 3.24
N ARG A 167 -2.18 -21.02 3.61
CA ARG A 167 -3.60 -21.30 3.39
C ARG A 167 -4.01 -20.82 2.01
N LYS A 168 -4.42 -21.76 1.15
CA LYS A 168 -4.92 -21.41 -0.18
C LYS A 168 -6.27 -20.72 -0.12
N PRO A 169 -6.57 -19.86 -1.11
CA PRO A 169 -7.90 -19.30 -1.27
C PRO A 169 -8.99 -20.37 -1.36
N GLY A 170 -10.06 -20.20 -0.56
CA GLY A 170 -11.22 -21.12 -0.53
C GLY A 170 -10.95 -22.50 0.08
N SER A 171 -9.79 -22.73 0.69
CA SER A 171 -9.44 -23.99 1.35
C SER A 171 -9.18 -23.78 2.83
N GLU A 172 -9.71 -24.67 3.67
CA GLU A 172 -9.35 -24.76 5.08
C GLU A 172 -8.01 -25.48 5.29
N GLN A 173 -7.50 -26.16 4.26
CA GLN A 173 -6.25 -26.90 4.34
C GLN A 173 -5.05 -25.97 4.15
N GLN A 174 -4.06 -26.14 5.02
CA GLN A 174 -2.78 -25.47 4.94
C GLN A 174 -1.81 -26.37 4.19
N GLU A 175 -1.04 -25.81 3.28
CA GLU A 175 0.01 -26.52 2.57
C GLU A 175 1.36 -25.92 2.92
N ARG A 176 2.30 -26.79 3.29
CA ARG A 176 3.70 -26.38 3.44
C ARG A 176 4.26 -25.93 2.10
N ARG A 177 5.00 -24.83 2.11
CA ARG A 177 5.68 -24.27 0.95
C ARG A 177 7.11 -23.92 1.24
N SER A 178 7.99 -24.16 0.26
CA SER A 178 9.37 -23.72 0.24
C SER A 178 9.62 -22.77 -0.94
N LEU A 179 10.20 -21.60 -0.67
CA LEU A 179 10.32 -20.50 -1.62
C LEU A 179 11.74 -19.90 -1.63
N ASP A 180 12.33 -19.76 -2.82
CA ASP A 180 13.46 -18.86 -3.02
C ASP A 180 12.91 -17.46 -3.35
N ILE A 181 13.02 -16.52 -2.41
CA ILE A 181 12.40 -15.19 -2.54
C ILE A 181 13.13 -14.38 -3.61
N TRP A 182 12.39 -13.89 -4.60
CA TRP A 182 12.90 -13.00 -5.65
C TRP A 182 12.49 -11.55 -5.44
N GLY A 183 11.44 -11.30 -4.66
CA GLY A 183 11.01 -9.97 -4.28
C GLY A 183 9.89 -9.98 -3.26
N ILE A 184 9.67 -8.81 -2.68
CA ILE A 184 8.59 -8.51 -1.73
C ILE A 184 7.94 -7.21 -2.20
N VAL A 185 6.62 -7.16 -2.29
CA VAL A 185 5.88 -5.97 -2.76
C VAL A 185 4.62 -5.75 -1.93
N ALA A 186 4.22 -4.49 -1.77
CA ALA A 186 2.91 -4.11 -1.24
C ALA A 186 1.99 -3.70 -2.41
N HIS A 187 0.79 -4.26 -2.47
CA HIS A 187 -0.21 -3.95 -3.50
C HIS A 187 -1.63 -4.05 -2.93
N ASN A 188 -2.49 -3.07 -3.21
CA ASN A 188 -3.86 -2.96 -2.67
C ASN A 188 -3.96 -3.22 -1.16
N GLY A 189 -2.98 -2.71 -0.40
CA GLY A 189 -2.93 -2.84 1.05
C GLY A 189 -2.52 -4.19 1.62
N HIS A 190 -2.15 -5.14 0.76
CA HIS A 190 -1.61 -6.43 1.17
C HIS A 190 -0.13 -6.53 0.78
N TRP A 191 0.61 -7.29 1.59
CA TRP A 191 1.98 -7.67 1.27
C TRP A 191 2.01 -8.98 0.51
N TYR A 192 2.94 -9.07 -0.45
CA TYR A 192 3.19 -10.25 -1.26
C TYR A 192 4.69 -10.56 -1.27
N ILE A 193 5.02 -11.84 -1.26
CA ILE A 193 6.32 -12.36 -1.66
C ILE A 193 6.15 -13.12 -2.95
N GLY A 194 7.15 -13.06 -3.84
CA GLY A 194 7.18 -13.93 -5.00
C GLY A 194 8.57 -14.47 -5.26
N GLY A 195 8.60 -15.62 -5.90
CA GLY A 195 9.81 -16.38 -6.05
C GLY A 195 9.61 -17.75 -6.67
N TRP A 196 10.66 -18.56 -6.63
CA TRP A 196 10.61 -19.95 -7.07
C TRP A 196 10.04 -20.85 -5.98
N ASP A 197 8.81 -21.35 -6.18
CA ASP A 197 8.19 -22.36 -5.33
C ASP A 197 8.81 -23.73 -5.69
N HIS A 198 9.53 -24.32 -4.73
CA HIS A 198 10.20 -25.62 -4.90
C HIS A 198 9.23 -26.79 -4.98
N ASP A 199 8.08 -26.68 -4.33
CA ASP A 199 7.05 -27.71 -4.31
C ASP A 199 6.28 -27.76 -5.64
N LYS A 200 6.09 -26.60 -6.26
CA LYS A 200 5.41 -26.46 -7.55
C LYS A 200 6.35 -26.34 -8.74
N LYS A 201 7.65 -26.16 -8.51
CA LYS A 201 8.70 -26.02 -9.52
C LYS A 201 8.36 -24.93 -10.54
N ALA A 202 7.89 -23.80 -10.03
CA ALA A 202 7.43 -22.66 -10.83
C ALA A 202 7.52 -21.36 -10.04
N ALA A 203 7.55 -20.24 -10.75
CA ALA A 203 7.39 -18.93 -10.15
C ALA A 203 5.97 -18.81 -9.56
N ARG A 204 5.86 -18.34 -8.32
CA ARG A 204 4.59 -18.13 -7.63
C ARG A 204 4.64 -16.92 -6.71
N VAL A 205 3.46 -16.40 -6.44
CA VAL A 205 3.22 -15.29 -5.51
C VAL A 205 2.43 -15.79 -4.31
N PHE A 206 2.78 -15.28 -3.12
CA PHE A 206 2.14 -15.60 -1.86
C PHE A 206 1.80 -14.33 -1.13
N ARG A 207 0.55 -14.22 -0.66
CA ARG A 207 0.10 -13.10 0.17
C ARG A 207 0.46 -13.38 1.63
N LEU A 208 1.12 -12.44 2.29
CA LEU A 208 1.70 -12.67 3.63
C LEU A 208 0.65 -12.94 4.71
N ASP A 209 -0.54 -12.34 4.59
CA ASP A 209 -1.66 -12.54 5.52
C ASP A 209 -2.25 -13.97 5.48
N ARG A 210 -1.89 -14.78 4.47
CA ARG A 210 -2.26 -16.19 4.35
C ARG A 210 -1.15 -17.15 4.77
N ILE A 211 -0.02 -16.62 5.25
CA ILE A 211 1.01 -17.41 5.90
C ILE A 211 0.57 -17.66 7.34
N MET A 212 0.22 -18.90 7.64
CA MET A 212 -0.42 -19.30 8.90
C MET A 212 0.59 -19.76 9.95
N SER A 213 1.88 -19.84 9.61
CA SER A 213 2.97 -20.23 10.49
C SER A 213 4.00 -19.12 10.66
N ALA A 214 4.96 -19.36 11.56
CA ALA A 214 6.25 -18.67 11.49
C ALA A 214 6.98 -19.04 10.18
N VAL A 215 7.91 -18.18 9.77
CA VAL A 215 8.74 -18.41 8.59
C VAL A 215 10.02 -19.09 9.02
N ASP A 216 10.22 -20.32 8.55
CA ASP A 216 11.42 -21.08 8.82
C ASP A 216 12.49 -20.75 7.78
N LEU A 217 13.68 -20.39 8.24
CA LEU A 217 14.84 -20.16 7.38
C LEU A 217 15.43 -21.50 6.96
N GLY A 218 15.45 -21.73 5.65
CA GLY A 218 16.09 -22.88 5.04
C GLY A 218 17.56 -22.64 4.72
N GLY A 219 18.09 -23.49 3.85
CA GLY A 219 19.43 -23.31 3.29
C GLY A 219 19.52 -22.12 2.33
N ARG A 220 20.65 -22.00 1.64
CA ARG A 220 20.85 -20.96 0.62
C ARG A 220 19.85 -21.14 -0.52
N ALA A 221 19.27 -20.03 -0.99
CA ALA A 221 18.45 -20.00 -2.19
C ALA A 221 19.24 -20.54 -3.38
N THR A 222 18.60 -21.38 -4.20
CA THR A 222 19.26 -22.11 -5.29
C THR A 222 18.84 -21.59 -6.66
N HIS A 223 17.68 -20.93 -6.75
CA HIS A 223 17.15 -20.35 -7.97
C HIS A 223 17.22 -18.83 -7.90
N ARG A 224 18.01 -18.25 -8.81
CA ARG A 224 18.09 -16.80 -8.96
C ARG A 224 16.87 -16.27 -9.71
N ARG A 225 16.50 -15.03 -9.39
CA ARG A 225 15.49 -14.26 -10.09
C ARG A 225 15.86 -14.14 -11.59
N PRO A 226 14.97 -14.52 -12.52
CA PRO A 226 15.14 -14.23 -13.95
C PRO A 226 15.19 -12.72 -14.22
N GLU A 227 15.96 -12.29 -15.23
CA GLU A 227 16.13 -10.86 -15.55
C GLU A 227 14.81 -10.18 -15.97
N ASP A 228 13.90 -10.94 -16.59
CA ASP A 228 12.59 -10.49 -17.07
C ASP A 228 11.47 -10.65 -16.03
N TYR A 229 11.76 -11.24 -14.87
CA TYR A 229 10.75 -11.46 -13.83
C TYR A 229 10.31 -10.15 -13.18
N ASN A 230 9.01 -9.88 -13.24
CA ASN A 230 8.37 -8.73 -12.62
C ASN A 230 7.27 -9.18 -11.65
N LEU A 231 7.58 -9.15 -10.35
CA LEU A 231 6.64 -9.51 -9.28
C LEU A 231 5.36 -8.67 -9.29
N VAL A 232 5.44 -7.39 -9.64
CA VAL A 232 4.26 -6.51 -9.71
C VAL A 232 3.30 -7.03 -10.77
N LYS A 233 3.82 -7.38 -11.95
CA LYS A 233 2.99 -7.98 -13.01
C LYS A 233 2.35 -9.28 -12.56
N GLU A 234 3.09 -10.14 -11.87
CA GLU A 234 2.54 -11.41 -11.35
C GLU A 234 1.42 -11.16 -10.32
N VAL A 235 1.60 -10.23 -9.39
CA VAL A 235 0.59 -9.84 -8.39
C VAL A 235 -0.67 -9.26 -9.08
N MET A 236 -0.49 -8.50 -10.16
CA MET A 236 -1.60 -7.92 -10.93
C MET A 236 -2.39 -8.95 -11.75
N HIS A 237 -1.75 -10.06 -12.13
CA HIS A 237 -2.32 -11.09 -13.02
C HIS A 237 -2.76 -12.37 -12.30
N GLU A 238 -2.42 -12.59 -11.03
CA GLU A 238 -3.02 -13.67 -10.24
C GLU A 238 -4.39 -13.21 -9.69
N PRO A 239 -5.53 -13.64 -10.27
CA PRO A 239 -6.80 -13.56 -9.57
C PRO A 239 -6.73 -14.53 -8.37
N THR A 240 -6.38 -14.02 -7.20
CA THR A 240 -6.49 -14.81 -5.98
C THR A 240 -7.97 -14.90 -5.61
N SER A 241 -8.47 -16.02 -5.08
CA SER A 241 -9.92 -16.13 -4.83
C SER A 241 -10.46 -15.20 -3.72
N TYR A 242 -9.62 -14.38 -3.09
CA TYR A 242 -10.05 -13.27 -2.21
C TYR A 242 -10.20 -11.94 -2.96
N ASP A 243 -9.65 -11.85 -4.17
CA ASP A 243 -9.99 -10.82 -5.15
C ASP A 243 -11.39 -11.05 -5.71
N THR A 244 -12.05 -12.13 -5.31
CA THR A 244 -13.47 -12.33 -5.56
C THR A 244 -14.21 -12.46 -4.24
N GLY A 245 -15.29 -11.70 -4.09
CA GLY A 245 -16.18 -11.78 -2.93
C GLY A 245 -17.59 -12.10 -3.35
N THR A 246 -18.33 -12.78 -2.49
CA THR A 246 -19.75 -13.05 -2.71
C THR A 246 -20.62 -12.15 -1.86
N VAL A 247 -21.65 -11.58 -2.48
CA VAL A 247 -22.61 -10.67 -1.84
C VAL A 247 -24.01 -11.10 -2.23
N LEU A 248 -24.88 -11.34 -1.25
CA LEU A 248 -26.30 -11.51 -1.47
C LEU A 248 -26.94 -10.15 -1.68
N ILE A 249 -27.76 -10.01 -2.72
CA ILE A 249 -28.55 -8.80 -2.98
C ILE A 249 -30.02 -9.14 -3.17
N ARG A 250 -30.93 -8.21 -2.85
CA ARG A 250 -32.35 -8.38 -3.18
C ARG A 250 -32.59 -8.28 -4.70
N LYS A 251 -33.54 -9.06 -5.21
CA LYS A 251 -34.01 -9.00 -6.60
C LYS A 251 -34.43 -7.57 -6.97
N GLY A 252 -33.95 -7.09 -8.11
CA GLY A 252 -34.25 -5.73 -8.61
C GLY A 252 -33.59 -4.58 -7.82
N LYS A 253 -32.75 -4.86 -6.81
CA LYS A 253 -32.01 -3.87 -6.04
C LYS A 253 -30.51 -3.86 -6.40
N ALA A 254 -29.79 -2.91 -5.81
CA ALA A 254 -28.33 -2.80 -5.87
C ALA A 254 -27.72 -2.85 -7.28
N LEU A 255 -28.29 -2.08 -8.22
CA LEU A 255 -27.87 -2.06 -9.63
C LEU A 255 -26.36 -1.87 -9.83
N ARG A 256 -25.71 -1.04 -9.01
CA ARG A 256 -24.24 -0.84 -9.09
C ARG A 256 -23.44 -2.07 -8.69
N LEU A 257 -23.91 -2.88 -7.75
CA LEU A 257 -23.27 -4.17 -7.43
C LEU A 257 -23.46 -5.14 -8.60
N ARG A 258 -24.66 -5.19 -9.20
CA ARG A 258 -24.93 -6.03 -10.38
C ARG A 258 -24.03 -5.70 -11.56
N GLN A 259 -23.80 -4.42 -11.84
CA GLN A 259 -22.93 -3.97 -12.92
C GLN A 259 -21.46 -4.38 -12.73
N ARG A 260 -21.04 -4.60 -11.48
CA ARG A 260 -19.68 -5.03 -11.12
C ARG A 260 -19.55 -6.55 -10.95
N ALA A 261 -20.64 -7.30 -11.09
CA ALA A 261 -20.63 -8.74 -10.88
C ALA A 261 -20.03 -9.47 -12.08
N THR A 262 -19.10 -10.38 -11.80
CA THR A 262 -18.54 -11.32 -12.78
C THR A 262 -19.47 -12.52 -12.96
N LYS A 263 -20.27 -12.85 -11.94
CA LYS A 263 -21.27 -13.92 -11.97
C LYS A 263 -22.46 -13.54 -11.10
N THR A 264 -23.65 -13.92 -11.55
CA THR A 264 -24.92 -13.73 -10.82
C THR A 264 -25.67 -15.05 -10.79
N GLU A 265 -26.02 -15.50 -9.59
CA GLU A 265 -26.75 -16.75 -9.38
C GLU A 265 -28.01 -16.50 -8.54
N PRO A 266 -29.12 -17.19 -8.81
CA PRO A 266 -30.27 -17.14 -7.92
C PRO A 266 -29.90 -17.71 -6.54
N ALA A 267 -30.37 -17.07 -5.48
CA ALA A 267 -30.28 -17.56 -4.11
C ALA A 267 -31.68 -17.72 -3.51
N ASP A 268 -31.76 -18.18 -2.25
CA ASP A 268 -33.03 -18.49 -1.61
C ASP A 268 -33.97 -17.27 -1.53
N GLY A 269 -35.24 -17.49 -1.90
CA GLY A 269 -36.30 -16.49 -1.83
C GLY A 269 -36.09 -15.30 -2.80
N ASP A 270 -36.07 -14.10 -2.25
CA ASP A 270 -35.92 -12.83 -2.99
C ASP A 270 -34.46 -12.38 -3.14
N TRP A 271 -33.50 -13.28 -2.91
CA TRP A 271 -32.08 -12.99 -2.99
C TRP A 271 -31.42 -13.52 -4.26
N GLU A 272 -30.33 -12.89 -4.63
CA GLU A 272 -29.40 -13.33 -5.66
C GLU A 272 -27.98 -13.23 -5.12
N LEU A 273 -27.14 -14.20 -5.43
CA LEU A 273 -25.73 -14.22 -5.07
C LEU A 273 -24.91 -13.63 -6.21
N LEU A 274 -24.26 -12.50 -5.95
CA LEU A 274 -23.29 -11.91 -6.85
C LEU A 274 -21.89 -12.36 -6.47
N THR A 275 -21.08 -12.72 -7.47
CA THR A 275 -19.63 -12.78 -7.36
C THR A 275 -19.07 -11.47 -7.91
N LEU A 276 -18.32 -10.75 -7.08
CA LEU A 276 -17.73 -9.45 -7.38
C LEU A 276 -16.22 -9.57 -7.41
N ASP A 277 -15.57 -8.73 -8.22
CA ASP A 277 -14.15 -8.43 -8.03
C ASP A 277 -13.98 -7.52 -6.78
N CYS A 278 -13.25 -8.05 -5.82
CA CYS A 278 -12.93 -7.52 -4.50
C CYS A 278 -11.43 -7.27 -4.30
N ARG A 279 -10.64 -7.06 -5.37
CA ARG A 279 -9.22 -6.63 -5.27
C ARG A 279 -9.02 -5.43 -4.34
N ASP A 280 -9.96 -4.48 -4.41
CA ASP A 280 -10.11 -3.42 -3.42
C ASP A 280 -11.28 -3.76 -2.49
N ILE A 281 -10.94 -4.41 -1.38
CA ILE A 281 -11.92 -4.88 -0.40
C ILE A 281 -12.60 -3.73 0.34
N GLU A 282 -11.91 -2.59 0.49
CA GLU A 282 -12.43 -1.42 1.20
C GLU A 282 -13.43 -0.65 0.34
N ALA A 283 -13.11 -0.42 -0.94
CA ALA A 283 -14.07 0.16 -1.88
C ALA A 283 -15.28 -0.75 -2.09
N THR A 284 -15.05 -2.06 -2.13
CA THR A 284 -16.15 -3.03 -2.26
C THR A 284 -17.02 -3.03 -1.00
N ALA A 285 -16.43 -3.06 0.19
CA ALA A 285 -17.16 -2.95 1.46
C ALA A 285 -17.96 -1.65 1.55
N GLY A 286 -17.37 -0.52 1.15
CA GLY A 286 -18.06 0.77 1.10
C GLY A 286 -19.25 0.77 0.15
N LEU A 287 -19.11 0.14 -1.02
CA LEU A 287 -20.21 0.01 -1.97
C LEU A 287 -21.33 -0.89 -1.45
N VAL A 288 -20.99 -2.02 -0.82
CA VAL A 288 -21.97 -2.95 -0.22
C VAL A 288 -22.73 -2.26 0.92
N ALA A 289 -22.03 -1.57 1.83
CA ALA A 289 -22.63 -0.89 2.97
C ALA A 289 -23.66 0.19 2.56
N ARG A 290 -23.50 0.84 1.41
CA ARG A 290 -24.45 1.85 0.88
C ARG A 290 -25.84 1.28 0.59
N PHE A 291 -25.97 -0.03 0.41
CA PHE A 291 -27.25 -0.69 0.15
C PHE A 291 -27.92 -1.22 1.43
N GLY A 292 -27.31 -1.04 2.61
CA GLY A 292 -27.91 -1.38 3.90
C GLY A 292 -28.47 -2.80 3.93
N THR A 293 -29.77 -2.94 4.21
CA THR A 293 -30.46 -4.23 4.30
C THR A 293 -30.71 -4.94 2.97
N ASP A 294 -30.43 -4.28 1.84
CA ASP A 294 -30.62 -4.84 0.50
C ASP A 294 -29.38 -5.56 -0.03
N ALA A 295 -28.25 -5.52 0.68
CA ALA A 295 -27.02 -6.23 0.33
C ALA A 295 -26.31 -6.81 1.58
N VAL A 296 -25.90 -8.07 1.51
CA VAL A 296 -25.23 -8.79 2.60
C VAL A 296 -23.95 -9.44 2.09
N ALA A 297 -22.80 -9.01 2.60
CA ALA A 297 -21.52 -9.66 2.30
C ALA A 297 -21.49 -11.09 2.87
N GLN A 298 -21.02 -12.06 2.09
CA GLN A 298 -20.90 -13.46 2.49
C GLN A 298 -19.44 -13.87 2.59
N THR A 299 -18.65 -13.64 1.54
CA THR A 299 -17.21 -13.96 1.51
C THR A 299 -16.43 -12.87 0.77
N PRO A 300 -15.12 -12.73 1.02
CA PRO A 300 -14.38 -13.33 2.14
C PRO A 300 -14.85 -12.76 3.49
N ASP A 301 -14.48 -13.42 4.60
CA ASP A 301 -14.83 -12.94 5.96
C ASP A 301 -14.33 -11.52 6.22
N GLU A 302 -13.21 -11.14 5.62
CA GLU A 302 -12.70 -9.78 5.69
C GLU A 302 -13.70 -8.77 5.10
N LEU A 303 -14.35 -9.08 3.97
CA LEU A 303 -15.36 -8.20 3.36
C LEU A 303 -16.53 -8.00 4.33
N ARG A 304 -16.95 -9.07 5.01
CA ARG A 304 -17.99 -8.99 6.05
C ARG A 304 -17.61 -8.07 7.18
N VAL A 305 -16.42 -8.26 7.75
CA VAL A 305 -15.92 -7.44 8.87
C VAL A 305 -15.87 -5.95 8.47
N ARG A 306 -15.36 -5.64 7.28
CA ARG A 306 -15.26 -4.26 6.76
C ARG A 306 -16.63 -3.62 6.48
N VAL A 307 -17.61 -4.38 6.01
CA VAL A 307 -18.99 -3.91 5.83
C VAL A 307 -19.64 -3.63 7.19
N MET A 308 -19.51 -4.55 8.15
CA MET A 308 -20.07 -4.39 9.49
C MET A 308 -19.50 -3.17 10.23
N ALA A 309 -18.18 -2.97 10.16
CA ALA A 309 -17.52 -1.81 10.76
C ALA A 309 -18.11 -0.49 10.23
N ARG A 310 -18.31 -0.37 8.92
CA ARG A 310 -18.90 0.83 8.29
C ARG A 310 -20.34 1.08 8.70
N LEU A 311 -21.16 0.02 8.72
CA LEU A 311 -22.56 0.12 9.15
C LEU A 311 -22.65 0.54 10.62
N ALA A 312 -21.76 0.02 11.48
CA ALA A 312 -21.69 0.40 12.89
C ALA A 312 -21.30 1.88 13.06
N THR A 313 -20.30 2.37 12.32
CA THR A 313 -19.93 3.80 12.34
C THR A 313 -21.10 4.68 11.89
N ALA A 314 -21.77 4.32 10.79
CA ALA A 314 -22.91 5.09 10.29
C ALA A 314 -24.10 5.12 11.28
N ALA A 315 -24.34 4.00 11.99
CA ALA A 315 -25.37 3.93 13.03
C ALA A 315 -25.01 4.74 14.28
N GLY A 316 -23.72 4.80 14.66
CA GLY A 316 -23.24 5.60 15.80
C GLY A 316 -23.35 7.11 15.57
N VAL A 317 -23.14 7.57 14.33
CA VAL A 317 -23.27 8.99 13.94
C VAL A 317 -24.73 9.48 13.92
N LEU A 318 -25.71 8.57 13.82
CA LEU A 318 -27.14 8.93 13.85
C LEU A 318 -27.70 9.07 15.27
N HIS A 319 -26.91 8.80 16.30
CA HIS A 319 -27.30 8.85 17.72
C HIS A 319 -26.67 10.00 18.52
N GLU A 320 -26.00 10.94 17.86
CA GLU A 320 -25.60 12.26 18.40
C GLU A 320 -26.46 13.36 17.77
#